data_AF-A0A661BSH3-F1
#
_entry.id   AF-A0A661BSH3-F1
#
_cell.length_a   1.000
_cell.length_b   1.000
_cell.length_c   1.000
_cell.angle_alpha   90.00
_cell.angle_beta   90.00
_cell.angle_gamma   90.00
#
_symmetry.space_group_name_H-M   'P 1'
#
loop_
_entity.id
_entity.type
_entity.pdbx_description
1 polymer ?
#
loop_
_entity_poly.entity_id
_entity_poly.type
_entity_poly.pdbx_seq_one_letter_code
_entity_poly.pdbx_strand_id
1 'polypeptide(L)' 'MKVIEKSWAKRRIPEKEKKVINVRIPDYKQEQNHFCDMHVEYEDGTKATYIARVIHNEIKDEWIVDGMHVAVKI' A
#
# COMPACT_ATOMS: atom_id res chain seq x y z
N MET A 1 2.46 -12.85 50.23
CA MET A 1 3.21 -13.11 48.98
C MET A 1 2.56 -12.31 47.86
N LYS A 2 3.28 -11.36 47.25
CA LYS A 2 2.74 -10.50 46.18
C LYS A 2 3.03 -11.12 44.81
N VAL A 3 2.01 -11.16 43.95
CA VAL A 3 2.13 -11.57 42.55
C VAL A 3 2.77 -10.43 41.76
N ILE A 4 3.83 -10.73 41.02
CA ILE A 4 4.51 -9.77 40.14
C ILE A 4 3.86 -9.88 38.76
N GLU A 5 3.07 -8.89 38.36
CA GLU A 5 2.55 -8.80 37.00
C GLU A 5 3.68 -8.42 36.04
N LYS A 6 4.05 -9.37 35.18
CA LYS A 6 5.01 -9.15 34.09
C LYS A 6 4.36 -8.27 33.02
N SER A 7 4.58 -6.95 33.10
CA SER A 7 4.25 -5.99 32.03
C SER A 7 5.20 -6.19 30.83
N TRP A 8 5.02 -7.28 30.07
CA TRP A 8 5.79 -7.50 28.83
C TRP A 8 5.14 -6.87 27.58
N ALA A 9 3.94 -6.31 27.70
CA ALA A 9 3.22 -5.83 26.54
C ALA A 9 3.41 -4.32 26.31
N LYS A 10 4.61 -3.89 25.88
CA LYS A 10 4.67 -2.74 24.95
C LYS A 10 4.06 -3.23 23.63
N ARG A 11 2.72 -3.30 23.56
CA ARG A 11 2.05 -3.46 22.26
C ARG A 11 2.40 -2.20 21.48
N ARG A 12 3.13 -2.35 20.38
CA ARG A 12 3.14 -1.31 19.34
C ARG A 12 1.66 -1.06 19.01
N ILE A 13 1.17 0.14 19.31
CA ILE A 13 -0.11 0.56 18.79
C ILE A 13 0.17 0.74 17.30
N PRO A 14 -0.38 -0.08 16.40
CA PRO A 14 -0.20 0.16 14.98
C PRO A 14 -0.74 1.56 14.71
N GLU A 15 0.13 2.42 14.19
CA GLU A 15 -0.27 3.73 13.71
C GLU A 15 -1.41 3.50 12.71
N LYS A 16 -2.50 4.27 12.81
CA LYS A 16 -3.63 4.12 11.90
C LYS A 16 -3.11 4.25 10.48
N GLU A 17 -3.19 3.17 9.70
CA GLU A 17 -2.85 3.22 8.29
C GLU A 17 -3.72 4.29 7.63
N LYS A 18 -3.08 5.23 6.93
CA LYS A 18 -3.77 6.32 6.27
C LYS A 18 -4.70 5.71 5.22
N LYS A 19 -5.99 6.02 5.32
CA LYS A 19 -6.97 5.55 4.33
C LYS A 19 -6.72 6.26 3.01
N VAL A 20 -6.52 5.48 1.96
CA VAL A 20 -6.44 5.97 0.58
C VAL A 20 -7.85 6.30 0.10
N ILE A 21 -8.03 7.50 -0.45
CA ILE A 21 -9.31 7.94 -1.04
C ILE A 21 -9.27 7.98 -2.56
N ASN A 22 -8.08 8.16 -3.15
CA ASN A 22 -7.93 8.28 -4.59
C ASN A 22 -6.54 7.81 -5.04
N VAL A 23 -6.47 7.17 -6.21
CA VAL A 23 -5.23 6.71 -6.82
C VAL A 23 -5.24 7.08 -8.30
N ARG A 24 -4.14 7.67 -8.77
CA ARG A 24 -3.96 8.06 -10.17
C ARG A 24 -2.60 7.57 -10.68
N ILE A 25 -2.61 6.89 -11.81
CA ILE A 25 -1.41 6.33 -12.45
C ILE A 25 -1.37 6.85 -13.90
N PRO A 26 -0.78 8.04 -14.16
CA PRO A 26 -0.83 8.68 -15.48
C PRO A 26 -0.06 7.89 -16.55
N ASP A 27 1.06 7.28 -16.18
CA ASP A 27 1.94 6.53 -17.10
C ASP A 27 1.66 5.03 -17.09
N TYR A 28 0.41 4.64 -16.80
CA TYR A 28 0.01 3.25 -16.81
C TYR A 28 0.12 2.65 -18.22
N LYS A 29 0.79 1.50 -18.30
CA LYS A 29 0.79 0.64 -19.48
C LYS A 29 0.53 -0.79 -19.04
N GLN A 30 -0.29 -1.49 -19.79
CA GLN A 30 -0.59 -2.90 -19.56
C GLN A 30 0.56 -3.77 -20.10
N GLU A 31 1.74 -3.62 -19.49
CA GLU A 31 2.96 -4.35 -19.82
C GLU A 31 3.58 -4.88 -18.54
N GLN A 32 3.92 -6.17 -18.53
CA GLN A 32 4.48 -6.81 -17.34
C GLN A 32 5.83 -6.18 -16.98
N ASN A 33 6.04 -5.88 -15.70
CA ASN A 33 7.22 -5.19 -15.17
C ASN A 33 7.40 -3.73 -15.62
N HIS A 34 6.41 -3.11 -16.27
CA HIS A 34 6.45 -1.68 -16.56
C HIS A 34 6.46 -0.87 -15.24
N PHE A 35 7.35 0.11 -15.17
CA PHE A 35 7.44 1.03 -14.03
C PHE A 35 6.61 2.28 -14.31
N CYS A 36 5.81 2.71 -13.33
CA CYS A 36 4.93 3.86 -13.44
C CYS A 36 4.88 4.64 -12.12
N ASP A 37 4.57 5.93 -12.20
CA ASP A 37 4.32 6.76 -11.03
C ASP A 37 2.87 6.59 -10.55
N MET A 38 2.70 6.24 -9.28
CA MET A 38 1.40 6.13 -8.62
C MET A 38 1.22 7.32 -7.67
N HIS A 39 0.30 8.21 -8.00
CA HIS A 39 -0.11 9.30 -7.12
C HIS A 39 -1.29 8.84 -6.25
N VAL A 40 -1.10 8.90 -4.94
CA VAL A 40 -2.08 8.47 -3.94
C VAL A 40 -2.50 9.67 -3.12
N GLU A 41 -3.81 9.86 -2.97
CA GLU A 41 -4.39 10.85 -2.07
C GLU A 41 -5.01 10.13 -0.88
N TYR A 42 -4.69 10.60 0.32
CA TYR A 42 -5.16 10.06 1.58
C TYR A 42 -6.28 10.93 2.17
N GLU A 43 -7.10 10.35 3.05
CA GLU A 43 -8.25 11.01 3.68
C GLU A 43 -7.84 12.25 4.51
N ASP A 44 -6.61 12.30 5.01
CA ASP A 44 -6.04 13.44 5.73
C ASP A 44 -5.60 14.60 4.81
N GLY A 45 -5.82 14.47 3.49
CA GLY A 45 -5.41 15.43 2.46
C GLY A 45 -3.94 15.28 2.04
N THR A 46 -3.19 14.35 2.62
CA THR A 46 -1.81 14.07 2.21
C THR A 46 -1.81 13.46 0.81
N LYS A 47 -0.85 13.89 -0.01
CA LYS A 47 -0.57 13.26 -1.30
C LYS A 47 0.80 12.61 -1.25
N ALA A 48 0.91 11.39 -1.76
CA ALA A 48 2.16 10.70 -1.92
C ALA A 48 2.33 10.26 -3.38
N THR A 49 3.57 10.19 -3.82
CA THR A 49 3.91 9.59 -5.12
C THR A 49 4.82 8.40 -4.86
N TYR A 50 4.44 7.24 -5.39
CA TYR A 50 5.18 5.99 -5.28
C TYR A 50 5.64 5.54 -6.66
N ILE A 51 6.87 5.04 -6.74
CA ILE A 51 7.31 4.29 -7.90
C ILE A 51 6.65 2.92 -7.81
N ALA A 52 5.81 2.61 -8.78
CA ALA A 52 5.04 1.39 -8.83
C ALA A 52 5.42 0.51 -10.02
N ARG A 53 5.13 -0.77 -9.90
CA ARG A 53 5.38 -1.77 -10.93
C ARG A 53 4.09 -2.47 -11.33
N VAL A 54 3.89 -2.62 -12.64
CA VAL A 54 2.78 -3.37 -13.22
C VAL A 54 3.12 -4.87 -13.17
N ILE A 55 2.26 -5.66 -12.56
CA ILE A 55 2.39 -7.09 -12.35
C ILE A 55 1.16 -7.75 -12.95
N HIS A 56 1.37 -8.69 -13.88
CA HIS A 56 0.31 -9.57 -14.37
C HIS A 56 0.36 -10.88 -13.58
N ASN A 57 -0.76 -11.25 -12.98
CA ASN A 57 -0.95 -12.54 -12.34
C ASN A 57 -1.55 -13.51 -13.37
N GLU A 58 -0.71 -14.34 -13.98
CA GLU A 58 -1.11 -15.29 -15.02
C GLU A 58 -2.09 -16.37 -14.52
N ILE A 59 -2.10 -16.68 -13.22
CA ILE A 59 -3.00 -17.71 -12.65
C ILE A 59 -4.44 -17.21 -12.59
N LYS A 60 -4.63 -15.93 -12.27
CA LYS A 60 -5.95 -15.30 -12.12
C LYS A 60 -6.34 -14.42 -13.30
N ASP A 61 -5.40 -14.19 -14.22
CA ASP A 61 -5.49 -13.23 -15.31
C ASP A 61 -5.82 -11.80 -14.82
N GLU A 62 -5.10 -11.33 -13.80
CA GLU A 62 -5.34 -10.02 -13.17
C GLU A 62 -4.13 -9.11 -13.30
N TRP A 63 -4.36 -7.83 -13.54
CA TRP A 63 -3.31 -6.81 -13.57
C TRP A 63 -3.31 -6.02 -12.27
N ILE A 64 -2.15 -5.92 -11.65
CA ILE A 64 -1.93 -5.26 -10.37
C ILE A 64 -0.84 -4.21 -10.56
N VAL A 65 -1.04 -3.02 -10.01
CA VAL A 65 -0.01 -2.00 -9.91
C VAL A 65 0.40 -1.89 -8.46
N ASP A 66 1.65 -2.28 -8.17
CA ASP A 66 2.19 -2.35 -6.81
C ASP A 66 3.20 -1.23 -6.56
N GLY A 67 2.86 -0.30 -5.66
CA GLY A 67 3.68 0.83 -5.23
C GLY A 67 4.36 0.63 -3.87
N MET A 68 4.58 -0.62 -3.44
CA MET A 68 5.11 -1.04 -2.13
C MET A 68 4.23 -0.71 -0.92
N HIS A 69 3.67 0.50 -0.82
CA HIS A 69 2.78 0.92 0.26
C HIS A 69 1.30 0.79 -0.11
N VAL A 70 1.00 0.84 -1.42
CA VAL A 70 -0.35 0.75 -1.95
C VAL A 70 -0.29 -0.12 -3.20
N ALA A 71 -1.22 -1.07 -3.29
CA ALA A 71 -1.41 -1.90 -4.47
C ALA A 71 -2.85 -1.74 -4.96
N VAL A 72 -3.02 -1.59 -6.27
CA VAL A 72 -4.33 -1.48 -6.91
C VAL A 72 -4.48 -2.54 -7.98
N LYS A 73 -5.66 -3.14 -8.05
CA LYS A 73 -6.05 -4.02 -9.14
C LYS A 73 -6.70 -3.17 -10.24
N ILE A 74 -6.33 -3.42 -11.49
CA ILE A 74 -6.91 -2.77 -12.69
C ILE A 74 -8.12 -3.56 -13.16
#